data_AF-A0A927FC65-F1
#
_entry.id   AF-A0A927FC65-F1
#
_cell.length_a   1.000
_cell.length_b   1.000
_cell.length_c   1.000
_cell.angle_alpha   90.00
_cell.angle_beta   90.00
_cell.angle_gamma   90.00
#
_symmetry.space_group_name_H-M   'P 1'
#
loop_
_entity.id
_entity.type
_entity.pdbx_description
1 polymer ?
#
loop_
_entity_poly.entity_id
_entity_poly.type
_entity_poly.pdbx_seq_one_letter_code
_entity_poly.pdbx_strand_id
1 'polypeptide(L)' 'MKTTIELPDELLAEAKAVALKRKTTLKEIITKALQREISPSANVDDDLFKLDESGLPYLPKRNTKVTNHIVAELLEEDCF' A
#
# COMPACT_ATOMS: atom_id res chain seq x y z
N MET A 1 -20.70 6.21 -12.80
CA MET A 1 -22.07 5.91 -12.30
C MET A 1 -22.33 6.77 -11.07
N LYS A 2 -23.59 7.12 -10.80
CA LYS A 2 -23.99 7.80 -9.57
C LYS A 2 -24.48 6.73 -8.60
N THR A 3 -23.94 6.71 -7.39
CA THR A 3 -24.35 5.80 -6.33
C THR A 3 -24.71 6.64 -5.11
N THR A 4 -25.86 6.39 -4.52
CA THR A 4 -26.30 7.04 -3.28
C THR A 4 -25.96 6.10 -2.12
N ILE A 5 -25.28 6.63 -1.10
CA ILE A 5 -24.87 5.89 0.10
C ILE A 5 -25.38 6.70 1.29
N GLU A 6 -26.13 6.06 2.20
CA GLU A 6 -26.54 6.69 3.45
C GLU A 6 -25.41 6.57 4.47
N LEU A 7 -25.00 7.70 5.03
CA LEU A 7 -23.92 7.80 6.01
C LEU A 7 -24.41 8.67 7.18
N PRO A 8 -24.02 8.35 8.43
CA PRO A 8 -24.26 9.24 9.56
C PRO A 8 -23.63 10.62 9.32
N ASP A 9 -24.33 11.68 9.72
CA ASP A 9 -23.89 13.06 9.49
C ASP A 9 -22.52 13.36 10.11
N GLU A 10 -22.27 12.83 11.30
CA GLU A 10 -20.98 12.96 12.01
C GLU A 10 -19.83 12.35 11.20
N LEU A 11 -20.02 11.15 10.67
CA LEU A 11 -19.03 10.46 9.85
C LEU A 11 -18.77 11.22 8.53
N LEU A 12 -19.82 11.78 7.92
CA LEU A 12 -19.69 12.58 6.71
C LEU A 12 -18.91 13.87 6.97
N ALA A 13 -19.15 14.54 8.09
CA ALA A 13 -18.42 15.74 8.49
C ALA A 13 -16.93 15.44 8.71
N GLU A 14 -16.61 14.37 9.43
CA GLU A 14 -15.23 13.92 9.65
C GLU A 14 -14.53 13.55 8.33
N ALA A 15 -15.19 12.79 7.46
CA ALA A 15 -14.63 12.38 6.19
C ALA A 15 -14.31 13.60 5.29
N LYS A 16 -15.16 14.64 5.30
CA LYS A 16 -14.89 15.90 4.60
C LYS A 16 -13.69 16.65 5.20
N ALA A 17 -13.57 16.69 6.52
CA ALA A 17 -12.42 17.30 7.18
C ALA A 17 -11.11 16.58 6.79
N VAL A 18 -11.12 15.24 6.73
CA VAL A 18 -9.97 14.44 6.27
C VAL A 18 -9.65 14.71 4.80
N ALA A 19 -10.66 14.81 3.93
CA ALA A 19 -10.48 15.13 2.52
C ALA A 19 -9.75 16.47 2.34
N LEU A 20 -10.19 17.50 3.06
CA LEU A 20 -9.57 18.82 3.03
C LEU A 20 -8.11 18.77 3.50
N LYS A 21 -7.85 18.10 4.64
CA LYS A 21 -6.48 17.95 5.19
C LYS A 21 -5.53 17.25 4.22
N ARG A 22 -6.02 16.24 3.50
CA ARG A 22 -5.22 15.46 2.54
C ARG A 22 -5.19 16.08 1.15
N LYS A 23 -5.85 17.22 0.93
CA LYS A 23 -6.04 17.86 -0.39
C LYS A 23 -6.64 16.90 -1.42
N THR A 24 -7.61 16.09 -1.00
CA THR A 24 -8.35 15.14 -1.86
C THR A 24 -9.84 15.41 -1.80
N THR A 25 -10.61 14.66 -2.55
CA THR A 25 -12.08 14.69 -2.51
C THR A 25 -12.66 13.58 -1.65
N LEU A 26 -13.89 13.77 -1.15
CA LEU A 26 -14.64 12.73 -0.44
C LEU A 26 -14.84 11.49 -1.32
N LYS A 27 -15.10 11.70 -2.61
CA LYS A 27 -15.23 10.62 -3.60
C LYS A 27 -13.98 9.75 -3.65
N GLU A 28 -12.80 10.36 -3.72
CA GLU A 28 -11.53 9.60 -3.75
C GLU A 28 -11.27 8.84 -2.46
N ILE A 29 -11.61 9.42 -1.30
CA ILE A 29 -11.51 8.71 -0.02
C ILE A 29 -12.37 7.46 -0.04
N ILE A 30 -13.64 7.58 -0.42
CA ILE A 30 -14.59 6.47 -0.47
C ILE A 30 -14.11 5.41 -1.46
N THR A 31 -13.69 5.82 -2.67
CA THR A 31 -13.18 4.88 -3.67
C THR A 31 -11.95 4.12 -3.16
N LYS A 32 -10.99 4.80 -2.52
CA LYS A 32 -9.79 4.15 -1.97
C LYS A 32 -10.11 3.22 -0.80
N ALA A 33 -11.05 3.60 0.06
CA ALA A 33 -11.50 2.76 1.16
C ALA A 33 -12.17 1.49 0.63
N LEU A 34 -13.07 1.62 -0.35
CA LEU A 34 -13.71 0.48 -1.02
C LEU A 34 -12.69 -0.40 -1.72
N GLN A 35 -11.73 0.20 -2.44
CA GLN A 35 -10.65 -0.55 -3.09
C GLN A 35 -9.85 -1.35 -2.08
N ARG A 36 -9.49 -0.76 -0.93
CA ARG A 36 -8.77 -1.47 0.14
C ARG A 36 -9.58 -2.64 0.71
N GLU A 37 -10.89 -2.49 0.82
CA GLU A 37 -11.78 -3.50 1.38
C GLU A 37 -12.02 -4.67 0.43
N ILE A 38 -12.15 -4.40 -0.87
CA ILE A 38 -12.38 -5.44 -1.89
C ILE A 38 -11.10 -6.04 -2.44
N SER A 39 -9.96 -5.35 -2.26
CA SER A 39 -8.68 -5.93 -2.59
C SER A 39 -8.53 -7.20 -1.76
N PRO A 40 -8.32 -8.38 -2.38
CA PRO A 40 -7.92 -9.55 -1.61
C PRO A 40 -6.73 -9.08 -0.78
N SER A 41 -6.75 -9.34 0.53
CA SER A 41 -5.58 -9.08 1.37
C SER A 41 -4.41 -9.58 0.56
N ALA A 42 -3.54 -8.67 0.13
CA ALA A 42 -2.23 -9.08 -0.31
C ALA A 42 -1.74 -9.79 0.95
N ASN A 43 -1.83 -11.12 0.95
CA ASN A 43 -0.95 -11.95 1.72
C ASN A 43 0.38 -11.51 1.13
N VAL A 44 0.91 -10.43 1.69
CA VAL A 44 2.30 -10.11 1.60
C VAL A 44 2.86 -11.38 2.17
N ASP A 45 3.34 -12.28 1.29
CA ASP A 45 3.82 -13.58 1.73
C ASP A 45 4.69 -13.27 2.95
N ASP A 46 4.32 -13.78 4.13
CA ASP A 46 5.05 -13.52 5.39
C ASP A 46 6.53 -13.95 5.27
N ASP A 47 6.86 -14.62 4.18
CA ASP A 47 8.19 -15.02 3.76
C ASP A 47 9.00 -13.92 3.04
N LEU A 48 8.41 -12.80 2.61
CA LEU A 48 9.15 -11.72 1.95
C LEU A 48 9.99 -10.91 2.94
N PHE A 49 9.45 -10.65 4.13
CA PHE A 49 10.17 -9.97 5.22
C PHE A 49 9.68 -10.47 6.57
N LYS A 50 10.58 -10.51 7.56
CA LYS A 50 10.27 -10.88 8.94
C LYS A 50 10.36 -9.65 9.83
N LEU A 51 9.61 -9.61 10.92
CA LEU A 51 9.72 -8.55 11.92
C LEU A 51 10.76 -8.98 12.98
N ASP A 52 11.65 -8.08 13.36
CA ASP A 52 12.55 -8.31 14.49
C ASP A 52 11.86 -8.07 15.85
N GLU A 53 12.57 -8.30 16.95
CA GLU A 53 12.05 -8.10 18.32
C GLU A 53 11.62 -6.66 18.62
N SER A 54 12.08 -5.69 17.80
CA SER A 54 11.71 -4.27 17.89
C SER A 54 10.56 -3.88 16.96
N GLY A 55 10.01 -4.84 16.20
CA GLY A 55 8.93 -4.62 15.24
C GLY A 55 9.38 -4.01 13.92
N LEU A 56 10.69 -3.98 13.64
CA LEU A 56 11.24 -3.48 12.37
C LEU A 56 11.30 -4.63 11.34
N PRO A 57 10.86 -4.39 10.10
CA PRO A 57 10.93 -5.39 9.04
C PRO A 57 12.37 -5.58 8.56
N TYR A 58 12.83 -6.83 8.55
CA TYR A 58 14.11 -7.26 7.98
C TYR A 58 13.90 -8.34 6.91
N LEU A 59 14.74 -8.30 5.88
CA LEU A 59 14.78 -9.34 4.86
C LEU A 59 15.63 -10.51 5.39
N PRO A 60 15.07 -11.73 5.54
CA PRO A 60 15.88 -12.88 5.92
C PRO A 60 16.97 -13.14 4.88
N LYS A 61 18.17 -13.55 5.34
CA LYS A 61 19.29 -13.85 4.45
C LYS A 61 18.88 -14.92 3.44
N ARG A 62 18.75 -14.54 2.18
CA ARG A 62 18.74 -15.49 1.05
C ARG A 62 20.18 -15.90 0.79
N ASN A 63 20.46 -17.18 0.55
CA ASN A 63 21.81 -17.72 0.32
C ASN A 63 22.41 -17.29 -1.04
N THR A 64 21.95 -16.16 -1.58
CA THR A 64 22.35 -15.59 -2.86
C THR A 64 23.34 -14.48 -2.58
N LYS A 65 24.60 -14.64 -3.04
CA LYS A 65 25.59 -13.57 -2.98
C LYS A 65 25.28 -12.56 -4.08
N VAL A 66 24.81 -11.37 -3.71
CA VAL A 66 24.67 -10.26 -4.64
C VAL A 66 26.07 -9.71 -4.93
N THR A 67 26.54 -9.87 -6.17
CA THR A 67 27.84 -9.37 -6.63
C THR A 67 27.63 -8.21 -7.60
N ASN A 68 28.66 -7.37 -7.81
CA ASN A 68 28.57 -6.23 -8.73
C ASN A 68 28.17 -6.62 -10.16
N HIS A 69 28.51 -7.84 -10.61
CA HIS A 69 28.11 -8.35 -11.92
C HIS A 69 26.57 -8.50 -12.02
N ILE A 70 25.95 -9.08 -10.99
CA ILE A 70 24.50 -9.28 -10.94
C ILE A 70 23.76 -7.93 -10.94
N VAL A 71 24.33 -6.93 -10.26
CA VAL A 71 23.75 -5.58 -10.21
C VAL A 71 23.83 -4.89 -11.57
N ALA A 72 24.95 -5.04 -12.30
CA ALA A 72 25.11 -4.46 -13.63
C ALA A 72 24.15 -5.08 -14.65
N GLU A 73 23.99 -6.41 -14.61
CA GLU A 73 23.08 -7.16 -15.48
C GLU A 73 21.62 -6.73 -15.29
N LEU A 74 21.15 -6.61 -14.04
CA LEU A 74 19.79 -6.14 -13.75
C LEU A 74 19.54 -4.69 -14.19
N LEU A 75 20.54 -3.81 -14.09
CA LEU A 75 20.42 -2.43 -14.55
C LEU A 75 20.30 -2.31 -16.08
N GLU A 76 20.90 -3.23 -16.82
CA GLU A 76 20.78 -3.30 -18.27
C GLU A 76 19.38 -3.80 -18.68
N GLU A 77 18.79 -4.73 -17.92
CA GLU A 77 17.42 -5.22 -18.14
C GLU A 77 16.33 -4.16 -17.85
N ASP A 78 16.54 -3.30 -16.85
CA ASP A 78 15.62 -2.20 -16.50
C ASP A 78 15.63 -1.03 -17.52
N CYS A 79 16.52 -1.08 -18.53
CA CYS A 79 16.62 -0.09 -19.59
C CYS A 79 15.71 -0.47 -20.79
N PHE A 80 14.38 -0.46 -20.58
CA PHE A 80 13.35 -0.56 -21.63
C PHE A 80 12.24 0.48 -21.47
#